data_AF-A0A9J7KU05-F1
#
_entry.id   AF-A0A9J7KU05-F1
#
_cell.length_a   1.000
_cell.length_b   1.000
_cell.length_c   1.000
_cell.angle_alpha   90.00
_cell.angle_beta   90.00
_cell.angle_gamma   90.00
#
_symmetry.space_group_name_H-M   'P 1'
#
loop_
_entity.id
_entity.type
_entity.pdbx_description
1 polymer ?
#
loop_
_entity_poly.entity_id
_entity_poly.type
_entity_poly.pdbx_seq_one_letter_code
_entity_poly.pdbx_strand_id
1 'polypeptide(L)'
;MYLAGWLTTGSVPGGKGCKAKNLNTCEWHTRGPDLNSTNVKIVHPDFLRYIYANFLNATGLRPTTGAMTAFLAIQLCDYVGLYGYGYDPRFTLHYYDKTKFNASRPWRGACHDFNNERELWKRLSEEKVVYWFKRD
;
A
#
# COMPACT_ATOMS: atom_id res chain seq x y z
N MET A 1 2.35 18.74 -3.47
CA MET A 1 1.29 18.12 -2.66
C MET A 1 0.00 18.07 -3.50
N TYR A 2 -0.15 17.02 -4.33
CA TYR A 2 -1.45 16.64 -4.87
C TYR A 2 -1.91 15.44 -4.05
N LEU A 3 -2.66 15.71 -3.00
CA LEU A 3 -3.64 14.73 -2.53
C LEU A 3 -4.61 14.59 -3.70
N ALA A 4 -4.54 13.50 -4.45
CA ALA A 4 -5.69 13.08 -5.25
C ALA A 4 -6.77 12.67 -4.23
N GLY A 5 -7.40 13.68 -3.65
CA GLY A 5 -8.60 13.55 -2.86
C GLY A 5 -9.71 13.12 -3.79
N TRP A 6 -9.79 11.82 -4.05
CA TRP A 6 -11.09 11.19 -4.18
C TRP A 6 -11.67 11.01 -2.77
N LEU A 7 -11.82 12.13 -2.06
CA LEU A 7 -12.93 12.26 -1.12
C LEU A 7 -14.14 12.41 -2.04
N THR A 8 -14.65 11.28 -2.51
CA THR A 8 -16.01 11.27 -3.01
C THR A 8 -16.87 11.82 -1.88
N THR A 9 -17.54 12.94 -2.12
CA THR A 9 -18.67 13.38 -1.30
C THR A 9 -19.81 12.36 -1.33
N GLY A 10 -19.70 11.33 -2.18
CA GLY A 10 -20.49 10.11 -2.12
C GLY A 10 -19.99 9.16 -1.03
N SER A 11 -20.94 8.74 -0.19
CA SER A 11 -20.83 7.65 0.78
C SER A 11 -20.03 6.46 0.23
N VAL A 12 -18.95 6.10 0.93
CA VAL A 12 -18.15 4.92 0.59
C VAL A 12 -19.00 3.67 0.81
N PRO A 13 -19.08 2.78 -0.19
CA PRO A 13 -19.78 1.52 -0.09
C PRO A 13 -19.09 0.51 0.89
N GLY A 14 -19.35 0.62 2.17
CA GLY A 14 -19.18 -0.38 3.24
C GLY A 14 -19.92 -1.73 3.08
N GLY A 15 -19.58 -2.64 3.98
CA GLY A 15 -19.65 -4.09 3.81
C GLY A 15 -21.05 -4.73 3.72
N LYS A 16 -21.07 -5.90 3.06
CA LYS A 16 -22.24 -6.72 2.74
C LYS A 16 -22.94 -7.24 4.00
N GLY A 17 -24.26 -7.08 4.07
CA GLY A 17 -25.11 -7.98 4.83
C GLY A 17 -26.43 -8.15 4.09
N CYS A 18 -26.77 -9.39 3.71
CA CYS A 18 -28.00 -9.73 3.01
C CYS A 18 -29.16 -9.66 4.03
N LYS A 19 -30.10 -8.73 3.84
CA LYS A 19 -31.37 -8.69 4.60
C LYS A 19 -32.48 -9.44 3.86
N ALA A 20 -32.16 -10.52 3.16
CA ALA A 20 -33.15 -11.37 2.50
C ALA A 20 -32.94 -12.84 2.86
N LYS A 21 -34.04 -13.53 3.20
CA LYS A 21 -34.07 -14.97 3.46
C LYS A 21 -33.92 -15.83 2.18
N ASN A 22 -33.65 -15.23 1.03
CA ASN A 22 -33.56 -15.90 -0.27
C ASN A 22 -32.39 -15.31 -1.08
N LEU A 23 -31.48 -16.19 -1.55
CA LEU A 23 -30.26 -15.85 -2.28
C LEU A 23 -30.55 -15.20 -3.65
N ASN A 24 -31.75 -15.35 -4.18
CA ASN A 24 -32.11 -14.96 -5.55
C ASN A 24 -32.67 -13.53 -5.67
N THR A 25 -32.84 -12.82 -4.55
CA THR A 25 -33.43 -11.46 -4.51
C THR A 25 -32.56 -10.45 -3.74
N CYS A 26 -31.28 -10.76 -3.48
CA CYS A 26 -30.45 -9.87 -2.68
C CYS A 26 -29.95 -8.68 -3.53
N GLU A 27 -30.62 -7.53 -3.35
CA GLU A 27 -30.18 -6.23 -3.88
C GLU A 27 -28.92 -5.79 -3.12
N TRP A 28 -27.79 -5.70 -3.82
CA TRP A 28 -26.48 -5.39 -3.23
C TRP A 28 -26.37 -3.91 -2.91
N HIS A 29 -26.90 -3.51 -1.75
CA HIS A 29 -26.58 -2.22 -1.17
C HIS A 29 -25.29 -2.32 -0.39
N THR A 30 -24.47 -1.31 -0.57
CA THR A 30 -23.24 -1.14 0.16
C THR A 30 -23.58 -0.36 1.43
N ARG A 31 -23.25 -0.89 2.62
CA ARG A 31 -23.39 -0.11 3.88
C ARG A 31 -22.44 1.08 3.85
N GLY A 32 -22.47 2.03 4.77
CA GLY A 32 -21.28 2.89 4.96
C GLY A 32 -20.21 2.09 5.72
N PRO A 33 -18.91 2.43 5.63
CA PRO A 33 -17.99 1.98 6.67
C PRO A 33 -18.48 2.55 8.02
N ASP A 34 -18.55 1.72 9.05
CA ASP A 34 -18.79 2.19 10.42
C ASP A 34 -17.49 2.84 10.90
N LEU A 35 -17.42 4.17 10.89
CA LEU A 35 -16.21 4.93 11.24
C LEU A 35 -16.44 5.65 12.58
N ASN A 36 -15.57 5.40 13.54
CA ASN A 36 -15.54 6.06 14.83
C ASN A 36 -14.07 6.27 15.29
N SER A 37 -13.88 6.99 16.40
CA SER A 37 -12.54 7.31 16.90
C SER A 37 -11.73 6.08 17.33
N THR A 38 -12.39 4.95 17.62
CA THR A 38 -11.71 3.72 18.04
C THR A 38 -11.18 2.90 16.87
N ASN A 39 -11.85 2.94 15.70
CA ASN A 39 -11.51 2.13 14.53
C ASN A 39 -10.86 2.92 13.38
N VAL A 40 -10.78 4.25 13.49
CA VAL A 40 -9.97 5.11 12.60
C VAL A 40 -8.68 5.49 13.30
N LYS A 41 -7.56 5.36 12.58
CA LYS A 41 -6.23 5.81 13.03
C LYS A 41 -5.63 6.73 11.98
N ILE A 42 -4.86 7.71 12.45
CA ILE A 42 -4.16 8.68 11.60
C ILE A 42 -2.67 8.51 11.85
N VAL A 43 -1.90 8.27 10.79
CA VAL A 43 -0.44 8.20 10.86
C VAL A 43 0.12 9.61 10.95
N HIS A 44 1.07 9.84 11.87
CA HIS A 44 1.68 11.14 12.07
C HIS A 44 2.44 11.61 10.80
N PRO A 45 2.24 12.84 10.30
CA PRO A 45 2.88 13.30 9.06
C PRO A 45 4.42 13.30 9.13
N ASP A 46 5.02 13.60 10.29
CA ASP A 46 6.48 13.48 10.45
C ASP A 46 7.00 12.05 10.33
N PHE A 47 6.17 11.04 10.57
CA PHE A 47 6.60 9.66 10.38
C PHE A 47 6.89 9.39 8.89
N LEU A 48 6.08 9.95 7.99
CA LEU A 48 6.32 9.86 6.54
C LEU A 48 7.60 10.57 6.15
N ARG A 49 7.84 11.76 6.71
CA ARG A 49 9.08 12.53 6.50
C ARG A 49 10.30 11.78 7.03
N TYR A 50 10.18 11.13 8.18
CA TYR A 50 11.23 10.31 8.78
C TYR A 50 11.64 9.17 7.86
N ILE A 51 10.68 8.41 7.31
CA ILE A 51 10.96 7.33 6.35
C ILE A 51 11.65 7.90 5.10
N TYR A 52 11.07 8.95 4.52
CA TYR A 52 11.55 9.57 3.29
C TYR A 52 12.99 10.08 3.40
N ALA A 53 13.30 10.82 4.47
CA ALA A 53 14.61 11.45 4.65
C ALA A 53 15.69 10.46 5.07
N ASN A 54 15.37 9.48 5.93
CA ASN A 54 16.40 8.64 6.56
C ASN A 54 16.59 7.28 5.87
N PHE A 55 15.58 6.76 5.18
CA PHE A 55 15.63 5.41 4.59
C PHE A 55 15.50 5.41 3.06
N LEU A 56 14.92 6.46 2.48
CA LEU A 56 14.71 6.58 1.04
C LEU A 56 15.53 7.72 0.41
N ASN A 57 16.61 8.15 1.07
CA ASN A 57 17.59 9.11 0.54
C ASN A 57 16.98 10.41 -0.03
N ALA A 58 15.76 10.77 0.40
CA ALA A 58 14.96 11.82 -0.20
C ALA A 58 14.83 11.75 -1.75
N THR A 59 14.83 10.55 -2.35
CA THR A 59 14.62 10.37 -3.78
C THR A 59 13.14 10.19 -4.13
N GLY A 60 12.72 10.65 -5.30
CA GLY A 60 11.29 10.79 -5.63
C GLY A 60 10.62 11.91 -4.84
N LEU A 61 9.29 11.95 -4.84
CA LEU A 61 8.51 12.99 -4.13
C LEU A 61 7.98 12.54 -2.77
N ARG A 62 7.82 11.22 -2.56
CA ARG A 62 7.29 10.62 -1.33
C ARG A 62 7.48 9.09 -1.33
N PRO A 63 7.47 8.42 -0.18
CA PRO A 63 7.41 6.96 -0.09
C PRO A 63 6.12 6.40 -0.71
N THR A 64 6.14 5.17 -1.20
CA THR A 64 4.91 4.45 -1.54
C THR A 64 4.09 4.16 -0.28
N THR A 65 2.77 3.97 -0.45
CA THR A 65 1.92 3.48 0.64
C THR A 65 2.42 2.13 1.19
N GLY A 66 3.00 1.29 0.33
CA GLY A 66 3.66 0.05 0.77
C GLY A 66 4.80 0.33 1.74
N ALA A 67 5.72 1.23 1.38
CA ALA A 67 6.83 1.62 2.26
C ALA A 67 6.32 2.19 3.59
N MET A 68 5.29 3.03 3.57
CA MET A 68 4.66 3.56 4.80
C MET A 68 4.13 2.44 5.70
N THR A 69 3.40 1.47 5.13
CA THR A 69 2.85 0.33 5.88
C THR A 69 3.93 -0.59 6.43
N ALA A 70 4.99 -0.85 5.65
CA ALA A 70 6.12 -1.66 6.09
C ALA A 70 6.83 -1.04 7.30
N PHE A 71 7.12 0.26 7.26
CA PHE A 71 7.73 0.96 8.39
C PHE A 71 6.81 1.06 9.59
N LEU A 72 5.50 1.21 9.38
CA LEU A 72 4.55 1.16 10.48
C LEU A 72 4.58 -0.21 11.17
N ALA A 73 4.63 -1.30 10.40
CA ALA A 73 4.78 -2.64 10.95
C ALA A 73 6.12 -2.81 11.71
N ILE A 74 7.22 -2.29 11.18
CA ILE A 74 8.55 -2.32 11.84
C ILE A 74 8.51 -1.60 13.20
N GLN A 75 7.76 -0.51 13.33
CA GLN A 75 7.67 0.25 14.58
C GLN A 75 6.68 -0.36 15.60
N LEU A 76 5.73 -1.18 15.15
CA LEU A 76 4.63 -1.68 15.99
C LEU A 76 4.72 -3.18 16.29
N CYS A 77 5.49 -3.95 15.53
CA CYS A 77 5.56 -5.41 15.63
C CYS A 77 6.99 -5.88 15.90
N ASP A 78 7.13 -6.99 16.63
CA ASP A 78 8.44 -7.60 16.90
C ASP A 78 9.03 -8.32 15.68
N TYR A 79 8.17 -8.86 14.81
CA TYR A 79 8.55 -9.60 13.61
C TYR A 79 7.71 -9.15 12.41
N VAL A 80 8.38 -8.87 11.29
CA VAL A 80 7.73 -8.37 10.07
C VAL A 80 8.10 -9.22 8.87
N GLY A 81 7.08 -9.77 8.21
CA GLY A 81 7.20 -10.44 6.91
C GLY A 81 6.67 -9.55 5.79
N LEU A 82 7.45 -9.39 4.72
CA LEU A 82 7.07 -8.60 3.54
C LEU A 82 6.73 -9.53 2.37
N TYR A 83 5.48 -9.49 1.91
CA TYR A 83 4.98 -10.28 0.77
C TYR A 83 4.42 -9.36 -0.32
N GLY A 84 4.81 -9.58 -1.58
CA GLY A 84 4.38 -8.74 -2.71
C GLY A 84 5.06 -7.36 -2.77
N TYR A 85 6.16 -7.18 -2.03
CA TYR A 85 6.99 -5.97 -2.04
C TYR A 85 8.11 -6.07 -3.07
N GLY A 86 8.59 -4.91 -3.55
CA GLY A 86 9.75 -4.81 -4.43
C GLY A 86 9.45 -5.28 -5.86
N TYR A 87 8.59 -4.52 -6.56
CA TYR A 87 8.19 -4.80 -7.94
C TYR A 87 9.37 -5.24 -8.82
N ASP A 88 9.16 -6.34 -9.54
CA ASP A 88 10.12 -6.91 -10.47
C ASP A 88 9.49 -6.95 -11.88
N PRO A 89 10.09 -6.29 -12.88
CA PRO A 89 9.58 -6.22 -14.25
C PRO A 89 9.38 -7.57 -14.95
N ARG A 90 9.96 -8.66 -14.43
CA ARG A 90 9.71 -10.02 -14.92
C ARG A 90 8.25 -10.43 -14.74
N PHE A 91 7.49 -9.75 -13.91
CA PHE A 91 6.12 -10.11 -13.55
C PHE A 91 5.09 -9.01 -13.81
N THR A 92 3.81 -9.34 -13.64
CA THR A 92 2.71 -8.36 -13.67
C THR A 92 2.84 -7.34 -12.53
N LEU A 93 2.28 -6.14 -12.71
CA LEU A 93 2.40 -5.06 -11.72
C LEU A 93 1.64 -5.42 -10.43
N HIS A 94 0.41 -5.90 -10.56
CA HIS A 94 -0.36 -6.44 -9.44
C HIS A 94 -0.57 -7.95 -9.61
N TYR A 95 -0.79 -8.63 -8.49
CA TYR A 95 -1.02 -10.09 -8.48
C TYR A 95 -2.34 -10.50 -9.15
N TYR A 96 -3.30 -9.58 -9.25
CA TYR A 96 -4.59 -9.80 -9.90
C TYR A 96 -4.62 -9.37 -11.37
N ASP A 97 -3.53 -8.80 -11.89
CA ASP A 97 -3.45 -8.39 -13.28
C ASP A 97 -3.34 -9.62 -14.19
N LYS A 98 -4.15 -9.65 -15.25
CA LYS A 98 -4.14 -10.74 -16.25
C LYS A 98 -3.05 -10.59 -17.30
N THR A 99 -2.52 -9.39 -17.48
CA THR A 99 -1.52 -9.06 -18.50
C THR A 99 -0.38 -8.29 -17.87
N LYS A 100 0.83 -8.42 -18.45
CA LYS A 100 1.99 -7.67 -17.97
C LYS A 100 1.78 -6.18 -18.22
N PHE A 101 2.11 -5.39 -17.22
CA PHE A 101 2.14 -3.94 -17.32
C PHE A 101 3.20 -3.52 -18.35
N ASN A 102 2.84 -2.66 -19.29
CA ASN A 102 3.79 -2.18 -20.29
C ASN A 102 4.59 -0.99 -19.74
N ALA A 103 5.78 -1.26 -19.24
CA ALA A 103 6.70 -0.27 -18.66
C ALA A 103 7.33 0.68 -19.70
N SER A 104 7.12 0.48 -21.01
CA SER A 104 7.66 1.35 -22.08
C SER A 104 7.05 2.75 -22.13
N ARG A 105 6.03 3.02 -21.33
CA ARG A 105 5.65 4.37 -20.93
C ARG A 105 6.31 4.66 -19.58
N PRO A 106 7.54 5.20 -19.55
CA PRO A 106 8.11 5.68 -18.30
C PRO A 106 7.09 6.63 -17.70
N TRP A 107 6.67 6.38 -16.46
CA TRP A 107 5.84 7.31 -15.72
C TRP A 107 6.67 8.59 -15.58
N ARG A 108 6.53 9.54 -16.51
CA ARG A 108 7.35 10.76 -16.67
C ARG A 108 7.09 11.79 -15.56
N GLY A 109 7.04 11.31 -14.33
CA GLY A 109 6.67 12.01 -13.10
C GLY A 109 6.50 11.02 -11.95
N ALA A 110 7.40 10.04 -11.82
CA ALA A 110 7.29 9.02 -10.78
C ALA A 110 7.37 9.70 -9.41
N CYS A 111 6.22 9.81 -8.74
CA CYS A 111 6.12 10.36 -7.39
C CYS A 111 6.92 9.54 -6.36
N HIS A 112 7.35 8.34 -6.73
CA HIS A 112 8.02 7.35 -5.92
C HIS A 112 9.26 6.81 -6.65
N ASP A 113 10.29 6.44 -5.90
CA ASP A 113 11.48 5.77 -6.42
C ASP A 113 11.43 4.28 -6.03
N PHE A 114 10.80 3.47 -6.89
CA PHE A 114 10.60 2.04 -6.63
C PHE A 114 11.91 1.24 -6.58
N ASN A 115 12.95 1.69 -7.28
CA ASN A 115 14.24 1.03 -7.28
C ASN A 115 14.93 1.24 -5.94
N ASN A 116 14.91 2.47 -5.42
CA ASN A 116 15.44 2.77 -4.10
C ASN A 116 14.68 2.02 -3.00
N GLU A 117 13.35 1.97 -3.07
CA GLU A 117 12.55 1.16 -2.12
C GLU A 117 12.90 -0.33 -2.20
N ARG A 118 13.11 -0.88 -3.39
CA ARG A 118 13.50 -2.29 -3.56
C ARG A 118 14.88 -2.57 -2.98
N GLU A 119 15.84 -1.66 -3.13
CA GLU A 119 17.15 -1.79 -2.50
C GLU A 119 17.06 -1.71 -0.98
N LEU A 120 16.19 -0.85 -0.45
CA LEU A 120 15.92 -0.81 0.98
C LEU A 120 15.37 -2.15 1.51
N TRP A 121 14.43 -2.78 0.82
CA TRP A 121 13.91 -4.10 1.23
C TRP A 121 14.99 -5.17 1.24
N LYS A 122 15.91 -5.13 0.27
CA LYS A 122 17.07 -6.01 0.23
C LYS A 122 17.94 -5.82 1.47
N ARG A 123 18.34 -4.59 1.76
CA ARG A 123 19.19 -4.25 2.91
C ARG A 123 18.56 -4.64 4.24
N LEU A 124 17.29 -4.29 4.46
CA LEU A 124 16.57 -4.65 5.69
C LEU A 124 16.45 -6.17 5.86
N SER A 125 16.33 -6.91 4.76
CA SER A 125 16.31 -8.38 4.80
C SER A 125 17.68 -8.97 5.10
N GLU A 126 18.77 -8.40 4.57
CA GLU A 126 20.15 -8.81 4.85
C GLU A 126 20.52 -8.54 6.32
N GLU A 127 20.06 -7.41 6.87
CA GLU A 127 20.23 -7.01 8.27
C GLU A 127 19.27 -7.75 9.22
N LYS A 128 18.40 -8.63 8.71
CA LYS A 128 17.40 -9.41 9.48
C LYS A 128 16.39 -8.56 10.25
N VAL A 129 16.16 -7.32 9.81
CA VAL A 129 15.11 -6.44 10.34
C VAL A 129 13.73 -6.91 9.86
N VAL A 130 13.66 -7.38 8.62
CA VAL A 130 12.43 -7.94 8.04
C VAL A 130 12.72 -9.27 7.35
N TYR A 131 11.71 -10.14 7.28
CA TYR A 131 11.74 -11.30 6.40
C TYR A 131 11.11 -10.93 5.05
N TRP A 132 11.92 -10.74 4.01
CA TRP A 132 11.41 -10.37 2.69
C TRP A 132 11.21 -11.59 1.79
N PHE A 133 9.94 -11.91 1.51
CA PHE A 133 9.57 -12.99 0.60
C PHE A 133 9.73 -12.54 -0.86
N LYS A 134 10.66 -13.17 -1.56
CA LYS A 134 10.93 -12.94 -2.98
C LYS A 134 10.37 -14.10 -3.79
N ARG A 135 9.87 -13.80 -4.98
CA ARG A 135 9.53 -14.80 -5.98
C ARG A 135 10.72 -15.02 -6.92
N ASP A 136 11.04 -16.28 -7.17
CA ASP A 136 12.07 -16.69 -8.13
C ASP A 136 11.66 -16.39 -9.58
#